data_AF-A0A0S8BKQ7-F1
#
_entry.id   AF-A0A0S8BKQ7-F1
#
_cell.length_a   1.000
_cell.length_b   1.000
_cell.length_c   1.000
_cell.angle_alpha   90.00
_cell.angle_beta   90.00
_cell.angle_gamma   90.00
#
_symmetry.space_group_name_H-M   'P 1'
#
loop_
_entity.id
_entity.type
_entity.pdbx_description
1 polymer ?
#
loop_
_entity_poly.entity_id
_entity_poly.type
_entity_poly.pdbx_seq_one_letter_code
_entity_poly.pdbx_strand_id
1 'polypeptide(L)' 'MYWLEISVTTDGEAAEALSEVLRPYAYDQGVVIEQLGDAHSLDPSALEPEVTVKIFVPEDEDSPDLRRKLMEA' A
#
# COMPACT_ATOMS: atom_id res chain seq x y z
N MET A 1 1.80 -14.41 -15.95
CA MET A 1 1.71 -12.95 -15.80
C MET A 1 0.78 -12.61 -14.67
N TYR A 2 1.37 -12.40 -13.50
CA TYR A 2 0.71 -11.85 -12.32
C TYR A 2 1.46 -10.59 -11.84
N TRP A 3 0.81 -9.83 -10.96
CA TRP A 3 1.42 -8.73 -10.22
C TRP A 3 1.34 -9.09 -8.74
N LEU A 4 2.45 -8.90 -8.02
CA LEU A 4 2.44 -8.98 -6.58
C LEU A 4 1.97 -7.63 -6.05
N GLU A 5 0.79 -7.63 -5.42
CA GLU A 5 0.31 -6.50 -4.64
C GLU A 5 0.89 -6.59 -3.22
N ILE A 6 1.47 -5.49 -2.76
CA ILE A 6 1.82 -5.29 -1.35
C ILE A 6 0.91 -4.20 -0.82
N SER A 7 0.17 -4.51 0.24
CA SER A 7 -0.84 -3.64 0.83
C SER A 7 -0.63 -3.55 2.34
N VAL A 8 -0.50 -2.33 2.85
CA VAL A 8 -0.34 -2.04 4.30
C VAL A 8 -1.41 -1.04 4.71
N THR A 9 -2.27 -1.42 5.64
CA THR A 9 -3.25 -0.50 6.26
C THR A 9 -2.64 0.18 7.47
N THR A 10 -2.79 1.50 7.53
CA THR A 10 -2.21 2.35 8.56
C THR A 10 -3.06 3.61 8.76
N ASP A 11 -2.67 4.50 9.66
CA ASP A 11 -3.26 5.82 9.75
C ASP A 11 -2.73 6.76 8.65
N GLY A 12 -3.43 7.88 8.43
CA GLY A 12 -3.06 8.83 7.38
C GLY A 12 -1.71 9.52 7.57
N GLU A 13 -1.20 9.62 8.80
CA GLU A 13 0.09 10.26 9.09
C GLU A 13 1.25 9.31 8.74
N ALA A 14 1.15 8.04 9.14
CA ALA A 14 2.12 7.01 8.84
C ALA A 14 2.16 6.62 7.35
N ALA A 15 1.08 6.88 6.60
CA ALA A 15 0.98 6.55 5.18
C ALA A 15 2.04 7.26 4.32
N GLU A 16 2.43 8.48 4.66
CA GLU A 16 3.49 9.21 3.95
C GLU A 16 4.85 8.52 4.13
N ALA A 17 5.20 8.17 5.37
CA ALA A 17 6.44 7.47 5.67
C ALA A 17 6.49 6.09 5.00
N LEU A 18 5.38 5.34 5.05
CA LEU A 18 5.26 4.05 4.35
C LEU A 18 5.39 4.19 2.83
N SER A 19 4.86 5.26 2.25
CA SER A 19 4.99 5.53 0.81
C SER A 19 6.44 5.72 0.41
N GLU A 20 7.23 6.46 1.19
CA GLU A 20 8.67 6.65 0.92
C GLU A 20 9.47 5.36 1.11
N VAL A 21 9.12 4.55 2.12
CA VAL A 21 9.78 3.26 2.40
C VAL A 21 9.49 2.23 1.30
N LEU A 22 8.26 2.19 0.78
CA LEU A 22 7.83 1.21 -0.21
C LEU A 22 8.15 1.61 -1.65
N ARG A 23 8.24 2.91 -1.97
CA ARG A 23 8.51 3.42 -3.32
C ARG A 23 9.70 2.76 -4.05
N PRO A 24 10.85 2.47 -3.40
CA PRO A 24 11.99 1.83 -4.07
C PRO A 24 11.72 0.42 -4.59
N TYR A 25 10.69 -0.25 -4.08
CA TYR A 25 10.29 -1.59 -4.49
C TYR A 25 9.15 -1.57 -5.52
N ALA A 26 8.52 -0.41 -5.74
CA ALA A 26 7.36 -0.30 -6.61
C ALA A 26 7.76 -0.23 -8.10
N TYR A 27 6.97 -0.88 -8.94
CA TYR A 27 7.04 -0.69 -10.38
C TYR A 27 6.88 0.78 -10.74
N ASP A 28 7.85 1.33 -11.49
CA ASP A 28 7.91 2.73 -11.91
C ASP A 28 7.73 3.74 -10.75
N GLN A 29 8.15 3.36 -9.55
CA GLN A 29 8.00 4.14 -8.32
C GLN A 29 6.53 4.50 -7.98
N GLY A 30 5.56 3.74 -8.50
CA GLY A 30 4.14 3.97 -8.31
C GLY A 30 3.64 3.54 -6.93
N VAL A 31 3.07 4.47 -6.18
CA VAL A 31 2.43 4.21 -4.88
C VAL A 31 0.96 4.64 -4.96
N VAL A 32 0.06 3.79 -4.47
CA VAL A 32 -1.37 4.08 -4.38
C VAL A 32 -1.74 4.21 -2.91
N ILE A 33 -2.51 5.24 -2.57
CA ILE A 33 -3.14 5.39 -1.25
C ILE A 33 -4.64 5.29 -1.46
N GLU A 34 -5.24 4.28 -0.87
CA GLU A 34 -6.69 4.06 -0.87
C GLU A 34 -7.26 4.38 0.51
N GLN A 35 -8.44 5.01 0.53
CA GLN A 35 -9.20 5.23 1.75
C GLN A 35 -10.62 4.71 1.53
N LEU A 36 -11.09 3.92 2.49
CA LEU A 36 -12.43 3.35 2.43
C LEU A 36 -13.48 4.36 2.91
N GLY A 37 -14.69 4.25 2.37
CA GLY A 37 -15.85 4.94 2.94
C GLY A 37 -16.28 4.31 4.27
N ASP A 38 -16.78 5.13 5.19
CA ASP A 38 -17.29 4.68 6.49
C ASP A 38 -18.62 3.91 6.29
N ALA A 39 -18.58 2.60 6.52
CA ALA A 39 -19.73 1.72 6.33
C ALA A 39 -20.84 1.92 7.37
N HIS A 40 -20.56 2.66 8.45
CA HIS A 40 -21.48 2.97 9.54
C HIS A 40 -22.12 4.36 9.40
N SER A 41 -21.72 5.14 8.38
CA SER A 41 -22.27 6.46 8.09
C SER A 41 -23.24 6.44 6.90
N LEU A 42 -24.28 7.28 6.98
CA LEU A 42 -25.18 7.57 5.86
C LEU A 42 -24.68 8.73 4.99
N ASP A 43 -23.65 9.45 5.46
CA ASP A 43 -23.01 10.51 4.69
C ASP A 43 -22.08 9.86 3.64
N PRO A 44 -22.34 10.06 2.33
CA PRO A 44 -21.52 9.47 1.27
C PRO A 44 -20.08 10.02 1.21
N SER A 45 -19.78 11.07 1.97
CA SER A 45 -18.44 11.64 2.10
C SER A 45 -17.70 11.22 3.37
N ALA A 46 -18.34 10.43 4.24
CA ALA A 46 -17.67 9.90 5.42
C ALA A 46 -16.67 8.80 5.03
N LEU A 47 -15.47 8.87 5.58
CA LEU A 47 -14.35 7.99 5.29
C LEU A 47 -13.85 7.33 6.57
N GLU A 48 -13.37 6.09 6.45
CA GLU A 48 -12.63 5.42 7.51
C GLU A 48 -11.34 6.21 7.81
N PRO A 49 -10.89 6.29 9.08
CA PRO A 49 -9.69 7.04 9.44
C PRO A 49 -8.40 6.37 8.93
N GLU A 50 -8.45 5.07 8.67
CA GLU A 50 -7.35 4.27 8.16
C GLU A 50 -7.25 4.38 6.63
N VAL A 51 -6.03 4.29 6.12
CA VAL A 51 -5.70 4.26 4.70
C VAL A 51 -4.85 3.04 4.38
N THR A 52 -4.95 2.54 3.15
CA THR A 52 -4.12 1.44 2.65
C THR A 52 -3.12 1.97 1.64
N VAL A 53 -1.83 1.81 1.94
CA VAL A 53 -0.73 2.09 1.02
C VAL A 53 -0.45 0.82 0.21
N LYS A 54 -0.44 0.95 -1.12
CA LYS A 54 -0.20 -0.16 -2.04
C LYS A 54 0.94 0.13 -3.01
N ILE A 55 1.72 -0.91 -3.29
CA ILE A 55 2.66 -0.95 -4.42
C ILE A 55 2.43 -2.24 -5.22
N PHE A 56 2.83 -2.21 -6.48
CA PHE A 56 2.76 -3.36 -7.37
C PHE A 56 4.16 -3.71 -7.86
N VAL A 57 4.47 -5.00 -7.82
CA VAL A 57 5.75 -5.57 -8.26
C VAL A 57 5.47 -6.56 -9.39
N PRO A 58 6.21 -6.50 -10.51
CA PRO A 58 6.02 -7.44 -11.60
C PRO A 58 6.52 -8.84 -11.22
N GLU A 59 5.93 -9.86 -11.83
CA GLU A 59 6.20 -11.28 -11.58
C GLU A 59 7.69 -11.67 -11.61
N ASP A 60 8.50 -11.02 -12.46
CA ASP A 60 9.92 -11.29 -12.64
C ASP A 60 10.81 -10.70 -11.53
N GLU A 61 10.28 -9.78 -10.75
CA GLU A 61 10.94 -9.17 -9.59
C GLU A 61 10.52 -9.82 -8.25
N ASP A 62 9.43 -10.60 -8.25
CA ASP A 62 8.97 -11.34 -7.07
C ASP A 62 9.98 -12.43 -6.66
N SER A 63 10.66 -12.19 -5.55
CA SER A 63 11.66 -13.10 -4.99
C SER A 63 11.51 -13.26 -3.48
N PRO A 64 11.96 -14.40 -2.90
CA PRO A 64 11.97 -14.58 -1.45
C PRO A 64 12.73 -13.49 -0.70
N ASP A 65 13.82 -12.97 -1.27
CA ASP A 65 14.60 -11.88 -0.66
C ASP A 65 13.85 -10.54 -0.67
N LEU A 66 13.13 -10.23 -1.76
CA LEU A 66 12.28 -9.05 -1.82
C LEU A 66 11.17 -9.13 -0.76
N ARG A 67 10.47 -10.28 -0.69
CA ARG A 67 9.41 -10.51 0.29
C ARG A 67 9.91 -10.36 1.73
N ARG A 68 11.12 -10.86 2.01
CA ARG A 68 11.76 -10.69 3.33
C ARG A 68 12.03 -9.21 3.65
N LYS A 69 12.63 -8.46 2.72
CA LYS A 69 12.88 -7.02 2.91
C LYS A 69 11.59 -6.24 3.19
N LEU A 70 10.50 -6.58 2.51
CA LEU A 70 9.20 -5.94 2.69
C LEU A 70 8.53 -6.25 4.03
N MET A 71 8.82 -7.41 4.63
CA MET A 71 8.32 -7.76 5.98
C MET A 71 9.15 -7.15 7.11
N GLU A 72 10.41 -6.80 6.83
CA GLU A 72 11.35 -6.19 7.79
C GLU A 72 11.34 -4.65 7.75
N ALA A 73 10.79 -4.07 6.68
CA ALA A 73 10.63 -2.64 6.48
C ALA A 73 9.51 -2.06 7.35
#